data_AF-R6TV63-F1
#
_entry.id   AF-R6TV63-F1
#
_cell.length_a   1.000
_cell.length_b   1.000
_cell.length_c   1.000
_cell.angle_alpha   90.00
_cell.angle_beta   90.00
_cell.angle_gamma   90.00
#
_symmetry.space_group_name_H-M   'P 1'
#
loop_
_entity.id
_entity.type
_entity.pdbx_description
1 polymer ?
#
loop_
_entity_poly.entity_id
_entity_poly.type
_entity_poly.pdbx_seq_one_letter_code
_entity_poly.pdbx_strand_id
1 'polypeptide(L)'
;MNISLYGASDATYKNMCGIPCHDRVVENIRSLRAHGIDTRLNVSLTEYNSADLEKILKTAKELGVHVKASSYMYPPTRYDKSAGSGRLTAEQAAEASVRYDTLRFTDDEFRGRAENMRKGVCRAEECPGDPTAEGISCRAGNASFWLTWEGKMLPCGLMKAPVAYPLETGFDAAWDRIREKSAAIRLPSACSSCAKRNMCSICAAISESETGGYDTPPEYVCEMTEDIYRFTLEEAERRFGGKND
;
A
#
# COMPACT_ATOMS: atom_id res chain seq x y z
N MET A 1 -4.92 -17.63 1.74
CA MET A 1 -4.34 -17.10 2.99
C MET A 1 -3.34 -16.01 2.65
N ASN A 2 -3.44 -14.84 3.29
CA ASN A 2 -2.45 -13.78 3.15
C ASN A 2 -1.58 -13.76 4.41
N ILE A 3 -0.26 -13.83 4.25
CA ILE A 3 0.69 -13.91 5.36
C ILE A 3 1.65 -12.73 5.26
N SER A 4 1.89 -12.06 6.38
CA SER A 4 2.91 -11.02 6.44
C SER A 4 4.29 -11.64 6.57
N LEU A 5 5.18 -11.34 5.62
CA LEU A 5 6.60 -11.67 5.73
C LEU A 5 7.38 -10.39 6.02
N TYR A 6 7.97 -10.31 7.23
CA TYR A 6 8.54 -9.08 7.75
C TYR A 6 10.03 -8.89 7.45
N GLY A 7 10.72 -9.91 6.95
CA GLY A 7 12.15 -9.88 6.68
C GLY A 7 12.63 -11.18 6.06
N ALA A 8 13.91 -11.24 5.70
CA ALA A 8 14.56 -12.43 5.15
C ALA A 8 15.43 -13.19 6.16
N SER A 9 15.38 -12.81 7.44
CA SER A 9 16.19 -13.45 8.49
C SER A 9 15.60 -13.29 9.88
N ASP A 10 16.02 -14.15 10.79
CA ASP A 10 15.72 -14.03 12.22
C ASP A 10 16.25 -12.74 12.84
N ALA A 11 17.35 -12.19 12.32
CA ALA A 11 17.87 -10.90 12.76
C ALA A 11 16.91 -9.75 12.40
N THR A 12 16.41 -9.73 11.17
CA THR A 12 15.40 -8.75 10.72
C THR A 12 14.11 -8.88 11.53
N TYR A 13 13.65 -10.11 11.74
CA TYR A 13 12.47 -10.39 12.56
C TYR A 13 12.64 -9.97 14.03
N LYS A 14 13.81 -10.21 14.62
CA LYS A 14 14.11 -9.74 15.98
C LYS A 14 14.13 -8.22 16.06
N ASN A 15 14.67 -7.55 15.05
CA ASN A 15 14.73 -6.08 15.01
C ASN A 15 13.33 -5.47 14.85
N MET A 16 12.51 -6.00 13.93
CA MET A 16 11.19 -5.43 13.59
C MET A 16 10.08 -5.90 14.53
N CYS A 17 10.08 -7.17 14.94
CA CYS A 17 8.99 -7.79 15.71
C CYS A 17 9.40 -8.14 17.16
N GLY A 18 10.66 -7.93 17.54
CA GLY A 18 11.19 -8.31 18.86
C GLY A 18 11.47 -9.81 19.03
N ILE A 19 11.15 -10.65 18.04
CA ILE A 19 11.24 -12.12 18.14
C ILE A 19 11.84 -12.71 16.86
N PRO A 20 12.94 -13.49 16.93
CA PRO A 20 13.51 -14.19 15.78
C PRO A 20 12.64 -15.39 15.41
N CYS A 21 11.72 -15.22 14.46
CA CYS A 21 10.82 -16.30 14.05
C CYS A 21 10.63 -16.43 12.54
N HIS A 22 11.60 -15.94 11.76
CA HIS A 22 11.61 -16.02 10.30
C HIS A 22 11.45 -17.47 9.83
N ASP A 23 12.28 -18.38 10.34
CA ASP A 23 12.31 -19.76 9.86
C ASP A 23 10.99 -20.48 10.14
N ARG A 24 10.39 -20.20 11.30
CA ARG A 24 9.06 -20.70 11.65
C ARG A 24 7.98 -20.18 10.69
N VAL A 25 8.05 -18.90 10.30
CA VAL A 25 7.09 -18.32 9.35
C VAL A 25 7.26 -18.97 7.97
N VAL A 26 8.49 -19.14 7.48
CA VAL A 26 8.77 -19.79 6.20
C VAL A 26 8.29 -21.24 6.20
N GLU A 27 8.52 -21.99 7.29
CA GLU A 27 8.06 -23.36 7.41
C GLU A 27 6.52 -23.47 7.43
N ASN A 28 5.85 -22.53 8.12
CA ASN A 28 4.39 -22.46 8.09
C ASN A 28 3.87 -22.19 6.67
N ILE A 29 4.53 -21.33 5.89
CA ILE A 29 4.17 -21.08 4.48
C ILE A 29 4.33 -22.36 3.65
N ARG A 30 5.44 -23.10 3.81
CA ARG A 30 5.65 -24.39 3.12
C ARG A 30 4.56 -25.39 3.48
N SER A 31 4.24 -25.53 4.76
CA SER A 31 3.22 -26.45 5.24
C SER A 31 1.85 -26.12 4.66
N LEU A 32 1.44 -24.85 4.66
CA LEU A 32 0.17 -24.42 4.05
C LEU A 32 0.11 -24.78 2.57
N ARG A 33 1.21 -24.54 1.83
CA ARG A 33 1.31 -24.88 0.40
C ARG A 33 1.24 -26.39 0.16
N ALA A 34 1.93 -27.19 0.98
CA ALA A 34 1.91 -28.65 0.90
C ALA A 34 0.50 -29.24 1.13
N HIS A 35 -0.34 -28.54 1.91
CA HIS A 35 -1.75 -28.91 2.14
C HIS A 35 -2.72 -28.28 1.13
N GLY A 36 -2.22 -27.69 0.03
CA GLY A 36 -3.06 -27.13 -1.04
C GLY A 36 -3.74 -25.80 -0.71
N ILE A 37 -3.28 -25.09 0.33
CA ILE A 37 -3.84 -23.79 0.71
C ILE A 37 -3.20 -22.68 -0.15
N ASP A 38 -4.02 -21.98 -0.95
CA ASP A 38 -3.56 -20.80 -1.71
C ASP A 38 -2.98 -19.78 -0.74
N THR A 39 -1.73 -19.40 -0.95
CA THR A 39 -0.96 -18.58 -0.01
C THR A 39 -0.26 -17.45 -0.76
N ARG A 40 -0.38 -16.23 -0.23
CA ARG A 40 0.24 -15.01 -0.77
C ARG A 40 0.95 -14.28 0.36
N LEU A 41 2.01 -13.56 0.00
CA LEU A 41 2.78 -12.78 0.96
C LEU A 41 2.46 -11.30 0.82
N ASN A 42 2.20 -10.65 1.95
CA ASN A 42 2.16 -9.20 2.05
C ASN A 42 3.44 -8.73 2.75
N VAL A 43 4.09 -7.71 2.20
CA VAL A 43 5.33 -7.16 2.73
C VAL A 43 5.15 -5.65 2.90
N SER A 44 5.25 -5.20 4.15
CA SER A 44 5.34 -3.78 4.47
C SER A 44 6.81 -3.41 4.55
N LEU A 45 7.29 -2.64 3.58
CA LEU A 45 8.66 -2.16 3.56
C LEU A 45 8.80 -0.98 4.52
N THR A 46 9.81 -1.07 5.37
CA THR A 46 10.13 -0.16 6.46
C THR A 46 11.64 0.06 6.48
N GLU A 47 12.11 0.98 7.32
CA GLU A 47 13.54 1.20 7.57
C GLU A 47 14.27 -0.09 8.02
N TYR A 48 13.54 -1.03 8.63
CA TYR A 48 14.12 -2.26 9.18
C TYR A 48 14.34 -3.37 8.15
N ASN A 49 13.57 -3.39 7.05
CA ASN A 49 13.52 -4.55 6.15
C ASN A 49 13.58 -4.20 4.66
N SER A 50 13.64 -2.92 4.27
CA SER A 50 13.73 -2.52 2.86
C SER A 50 14.95 -3.12 2.14
N ALA A 51 16.05 -3.30 2.86
CA ALA A 51 17.27 -3.96 2.37
C ALA A 51 17.06 -5.45 2.04
N ASP A 52 16.08 -6.11 2.68
CA ASP A 52 15.80 -7.54 2.51
C ASP A 52 14.93 -7.85 1.27
N LEU A 53 14.44 -6.84 0.56
CA LEU A 53 13.47 -7.00 -0.54
C LEU A 53 13.86 -8.09 -1.54
N GLU A 54 15.08 -8.07 -2.08
CA GLU A 54 15.55 -9.09 -3.03
C GLU A 54 15.53 -10.50 -2.46
N LYS A 55 15.97 -10.66 -1.21
CA LYS A 55 15.98 -11.95 -0.53
C LYS A 55 14.55 -12.44 -0.26
N ILE A 56 13.65 -11.54 0.13
CA ILE A 56 12.22 -11.84 0.31
C ILE A 56 11.62 -12.35 -1.01
N LEU A 57 11.86 -11.66 -2.13
CA LEU A 57 11.35 -12.09 -3.44
C LEU A 57 11.93 -13.42 -3.89
N LYS A 58 13.22 -13.66 -3.61
CA LYS A 58 13.85 -14.95 -3.87
C LYS A 58 13.17 -16.07 -3.07
N THR A 59 13.01 -15.90 -1.75
CA THR A 59 12.31 -16.85 -0.88
C THR A 59 10.88 -17.12 -1.39
N ALA A 60 10.16 -16.08 -1.77
CA ALA A 60 8.80 -16.22 -2.29
C ALA A 60 8.74 -17.00 -3.61
N LYS A 61 9.69 -16.77 -4.52
CA LYS A 61 9.83 -17.52 -5.77
C LYS A 61 10.11 -19.00 -5.50
N GLU A 62 11.00 -19.32 -4.56
CA GLU A 62 11.29 -20.70 -4.14
C GLU A 62 10.06 -21.40 -3.53
N LEU A 63 9.24 -20.66 -2.79
CA LEU A 63 7.99 -21.15 -2.21
C LEU A 63 6.82 -21.21 -3.21
N GLY A 64 7.00 -20.66 -4.41
CA GLY A 64 5.97 -20.54 -5.43
C GLY A 64 4.76 -19.71 -4.96
N VAL A 65 5.01 -18.63 -4.21
CA VAL A 65 3.97 -17.73 -3.69
C VAL A 65 4.12 -16.33 -4.28
N HIS A 66 2.98 -15.69 -4.57
CA HIS A 66 2.97 -14.31 -5.03
C HIS A 66 3.25 -13.35 -3.86
N VAL A 67 4.05 -12.32 -4.13
CA VAL A 67 4.36 -11.25 -3.17
C VAL A 67 3.64 -9.99 -3.57
N LYS A 68 3.11 -9.31 -2.57
CA LYS A 68 2.64 -7.95 -2.64
C LYS A 68 3.44 -7.10 -1.66
N ALA A 69 4.32 -6.23 -2.17
CA ALA A 69 5.09 -5.31 -1.35
C ALA A 69 4.54 -3.88 -1.44
N SER A 70 4.45 -3.19 -0.31
CA SER A 70 4.11 -1.76 -0.24
C SER A 70 5.19 -1.03 0.55
N SER A 71 5.65 0.10 0.01
CA SER A 71 6.60 1.00 0.68
C SER A 71 5.95 2.18 1.38
N TYR A 72 4.68 2.48 1.06
CA TYR A 72 3.90 3.42 1.87
C TYR A 72 3.45 2.74 3.16
N MET A 73 3.70 3.43 4.28
CA MET A 73 3.22 3.06 5.61
C MET A 73 2.46 4.24 6.20
N TYR A 74 1.33 3.95 6.86
CA TYR A 74 0.52 4.98 7.53
C TYR A 74 1.29 5.61 8.71
N PRO A 75 1.07 6.89 9.01
CA PRO A 75 1.64 7.53 10.19
C PRO A 75 1.34 6.74 11.47
N PRO A 76 2.32 6.58 12.38
CA PRO A 76 2.08 5.91 13.65
C PRO A 76 1.18 6.79 14.53
N THR A 77 -0.12 6.48 14.55
CA THR A 77 -1.10 7.23 15.35
C THR A 77 -1.27 6.72 16.78
N ARG A 78 -0.59 5.62 17.14
CA ARG A 78 -0.74 4.90 18.41
C ARG A 78 0.56 4.75 19.23
N TYR A 79 1.69 5.23 18.70
CA TYR A 79 2.99 5.12 19.37
C TYR A 79 3.50 6.47 19.84
N ASP A 80 4.35 6.44 20.86
CA ASP A 80 5.15 7.59 21.26
C ASP A 80 6.12 7.95 20.11
N LYS A 81 6.17 9.23 19.76
CA LYS A 81 7.01 9.77 18.68
C LYS A 81 8.52 9.59 18.96
N SER A 82 8.89 9.28 20.21
CA SER A 82 10.28 9.05 20.64
C SER A 82 10.91 7.76 20.10
N ALA A 83 10.12 6.77 19.66
CA ALA A 83 10.60 5.46 19.21
C ALA A 83 11.04 5.41 17.73
N GLY A 84 11.08 6.57 17.04
CA GLY A 84 11.22 6.64 15.59
C GLY A 84 9.88 6.41 14.87
N SER A 85 9.84 6.70 13.57
CA SER A 85 8.62 6.51 12.79
C SER A 85 8.43 5.06 12.34
N GLY A 86 9.53 4.31 12.15
CA GLY A 86 9.53 3.00 11.48
C GLY A 86 9.11 3.09 10.01
N ARG A 87 9.01 4.31 9.46
CA ARG A 87 8.57 4.61 8.10
C ARG A 87 9.77 5.11 7.31
N LEU A 88 9.84 4.68 6.07
CA LEU A 88 10.74 5.28 5.08
C LEU A 88 10.35 6.76 4.86
N THR A 89 11.31 7.61 4.51
CA THR A 89 11.01 8.93 3.93
C THR A 89 10.25 8.77 2.61
N ALA A 90 9.62 9.84 2.10
CA ALA A 90 8.91 9.80 0.82
C ALA A 90 9.83 9.32 -0.33
N GLU A 91 11.05 9.85 -0.38
CA GLU A 91 12.10 9.47 -1.33
C GLU A 91 12.50 7.99 -1.18
N GLN A 92 12.81 7.54 0.03
CA GLN A 92 13.17 6.13 0.29
C GLN A 92 12.03 5.16 -0.03
N ALA A 93 10.78 5.56 0.23
CA ALA A 93 9.61 4.78 -0.12
C ALA A 93 9.42 4.69 -1.65
N ALA A 94 9.71 5.78 -2.37
CA ALA A 94 9.71 5.80 -3.82
C ALA A 94 10.82 4.90 -4.40
N GLU A 95 12.05 5.00 -3.90
CA GLU A 95 13.16 4.12 -4.27
C GLU A 95 12.80 2.65 -4.06
N ALA A 96 12.24 2.31 -2.90
CA ALA A 96 11.81 0.94 -2.59
C ALA A 96 10.70 0.45 -3.52
N SER A 97 9.75 1.33 -3.89
CA SER A 97 8.68 1.02 -4.85
C SER A 97 9.24 0.73 -6.24
N VAL A 98 10.13 1.60 -6.75
CA VAL A 98 10.74 1.42 -8.07
C VAL A 98 11.64 0.19 -8.07
N ARG A 99 12.44 -0.03 -7.02
CA ARG A 99 13.25 -1.24 -6.86
C ARG A 99 12.38 -2.50 -6.89
N TYR A 100 11.24 -2.50 -6.21
CA TYR A 100 10.30 -3.62 -6.26
C TYR A 100 9.80 -3.89 -7.69
N ASP A 101 9.40 -2.84 -8.41
CA ASP A 101 9.00 -2.94 -9.82
C ASP A 101 10.13 -3.50 -10.70
N THR A 102 11.37 -3.04 -10.50
CA THR A 102 12.52 -3.51 -11.28
C THR A 102 12.89 -4.98 -11.07
N LEU A 103 12.52 -5.55 -9.92
CA LEU A 103 12.84 -6.93 -9.55
C LEU A 103 11.74 -7.92 -9.99
N ARG A 104 10.51 -7.43 -10.14
CA ARG A 104 9.35 -8.29 -10.46
C ARG A 104 8.93 -8.23 -11.93
N PHE A 105 9.15 -7.10 -12.59
CA PHE A 105 8.78 -6.92 -13.99
C PHE A 105 9.87 -7.43 -14.93
N THR A 106 9.42 -7.91 -16.08
CA THR A 106 10.25 -8.04 -17.27
C THR A 106 10.64 -6.65 -17.80
N ASP A 107 11.66 -6.60 -18.65
CA ASP A 107 12.09 -5.34 -19.28
C ASP A 107 10.97 -4.66 -20.07
N ASP A 108 10.14 -5.44 -20.78
CA ASP A 108 9.01 -4.92 -21.55
C ASP A 108 7.89 -4.36 -20.66
N GLU A 109 7.56 -5.04 -19.56
CA GLU A 109 6.60 -4.54 -18.57
C GLU A 109 7.09 -3.25 -17.91
N PHE A 110 8.36 -3.19 -17.53
CA PHE A 110 8.94 -1.99 -16.93
C PHE A 110 8.99 -0.82 -17.91
N ARG A 111 9.38 -1.07 -19.18
CA ARG A 111 9.34 -0.07 -20.25
C ARG A 111 7.92 0.44 -20.48
N GLY A 112 6.95 -0.46 -20.60
CA GLY A 112 5.54 -0.12 -20.77
C GLY A 112 4.99 0.73 -19.61
N ARG A 113 5.39 0.43 -18.38
CA ARG A 113 5.08 1.25 -17.20
C ARG A 113 5.63 2.66 -17.32
N ALA A 114 6.92 2.81 -17.65
CA ALA A 114 7.55 4.12 -17.82
C ALA A 114 6.87 4.95 -18.93
N GLU A 115 6.55 4.32 -20.06
CA GLU A 115 5.80 4.98 -21.15
C GLU A 115 4.39 5.41 -20.73
N ASN A 116 3.68 4.55 -19.99
CA ASN A 116 2.35 4.86 -19.48
C ASN A 116 2.40 6.00 -18.44
N MET A 117 3.47 6.08 -17.64
CA MET A 117 3.70 7.20 -16.73
C MET A 117 3.92 8.49 -17.50
N ARG A 118 4.75 8.50 -18.56
CA ARG A 118 4.95 9.67 -19.44
C ARG A 118 3.64 10.15 -20.08
N LYS A 119 2.78 9.21 -20.47
CA LYS A 119 1.46 9.49 -21.06
C LYS A 119 0.39 9.86 -20.02
N GLY A 120 0.70 9.79 -18.72
CA GLY A 120 -0.24 10.07 -17.64
C GLY A 120 -1.35 9.02 -17.47
N VAL A 121 -1.22 7.83 -18.07
CA VAL A 121 -2.23 6.75 -18.06
C VAL A 121 -1.83 5.56 -17.19
N CYS A 122 -0.67 5.62 -16.53
CA CYS A 122 -0.24 4.58 -15.59
C CYS A 122 -1.18 4.52 -14.40
N ARG A 123 -1.94 3.43 -14.26
CA ARG A 123 -2.78 3.18 -13.08
C ARG A 123 -1.94 2.56 -11.97
N ALA A 124 -2.10 3.03 -10.74
CA ALA A 124 -1.69 2.26 -9.58
C ALA A 124 -2.43 0.90 -9.59
N GLU A 125 -1.68 -0.21 -9.53
CA GLU A 125 -2.21 -1.58 -9.70
C GLU A 125 -3.30 -1.96 -8.68
N GLU A 126 -3.39 -1.24 -7.56
CA GLU A 126 -4.15 -1.68 -6.38
C GLU A 126 -5.48 -0.95 -6.16
N CYS A 127 -5.84 0.01 -7.01
CA CYS A 127 -7.09 0.75 -6.88
C CYS A 127 -8.08 0.33 -7.99
N PRO A 128 -9.00 -0.61 -7.72
CA PRO A 128 -10.08 -0.97 -8.65
C PRO A 128 -11.15 0.13 -8.79
N GLY A 129 -10.87 1.33 -8.28
CA GLY A 129 -11.77 2.47 -8.31
C GLY A 129 -11.65 3.30 -9.57
N ASP A 130 -12.69 4.09 -9.81
CA ASP A 130 -12.67 5.13 -10.85
C ASP A 130 -11.63 6.20 -10.46
N PRO A 131 -10.59 6.44 -11.27
CA PRO A 131 -9.58 7.46 -10.99
C PRO A 131 -10.16 8.89 -11.07
N THR A 132 -11.31 9.06 -11.73
CA THR A 132 -12.05 10.32 -11.81
C THR A 132 -12.97 10.54 -10.60
N ALA A 133 -13.11 9.53 -9.72
CA ALA A 133 -13.88 9.69 -8.51
C ALA A 133 -13.23 10.76 -7.61
N GLU A 134 -14.01 11.79 -7.31
CA GLU A 134 -13.63 12.86 -6.40
C GLU A 134 -13.61 12.41 -4.93
N GLY A 135 -14.18 11.24 -4.61
CA GLY A 135 -14.29 10.69 -3.25
C GLY A 135 -13.59 9.34 -3.08
N ILE A 136 -14.18 8.46 -2.27
CA ILE A 136 -13.70 7.08 -2.10
C ILE A 136 -13.93 6.31 -3.39
N SER A 137 -12.85 5.91 -4.06
CA SER A 137 -12.91 5.16 -5.32
C SER A 137 -13.00 3.64 -5.11
N CYS A 138 -12.56 3.12 -3.96
CA CYS A 138 -12.64 1.69 -3.63
C CYS A 138 -14.01 1.30 -3.06
N ARG A 139 -14.15 0.05 -2.58
CA ARG A 139 -15.42 -0.46 -2.03
C ARG A 139 -15.76 0.05 -0.62
N ALA A 140 -14.81 0.72 0.05
CA ALA A 140 -14.94 1.15 1.44
C ALA A 140 -16.16 2.05 1.66
N GLY A 141 -17.05 1.64 2.54
CA GLY A 141 -18.31 2.35 2.81
C GLY A 141 -19.31 2.38 1.65
N ASN A 142 -19.07 1.67 0.55
CA ASN A 142 -20.03 1.54 -0.56
C ASN A 142 -20.57 0.10 -0.65
N ALA A 143 -19.65 -0.85 -0.80
CA ALA A 143 -19.94 -2.29 -0.91
C ALA A 143 -19.16 -3.12 0.11
N SER A 144 -18.43 -2.48 1.02
CA SER A 144 -17.73 -3.12 2.13
C SER A 144 -17.73 -2.21 3.36
N PHE A 145 -17.67 -2.81 4.53
CA PHE A 145 -17.50 -2.14 5.83
C PHE A 145 -16.44 -2.89 6.65
N TRP A 146 -16.00 -2.27 7.73
CA TRP A 146 -15.11 -2.86 8.72
C TRP A 146 -15.76 -2.83 10.10
N LEU A 147 -15.79 -3.97 10.79
CA LEU A 147 -16.23 -4.07 12.18
C LEU A 147 -15.01 -4.18 13.08
N THR A 148 -14.91 -3.28 14.06
CA THR A 148 -13.91 -3.40 15.13
C THR A 148 -14.39 -4.36 16.22
N TRP A 149 -13.45 -4.85 17.03
CA TRP A 149 -13.77 -5.70 18.18
C TRP A 149 -14.66 -5.01 19.23
N GLU A 150 -14.66 -3.67 19.27
CA GLU A 150 -15.52 -2.85 20.14
C GLU A 150 -16.96 -2.71 19.60
N GLY A 151 -17.26 -3.27 18.42
CA GLY A 151 -18.57 -3.14 17.79
C GLY A 151 -18.76 -1.87 16.97
N LYS A 152 -17.69 -1.14 16.62
CA LYS A 152 -17.77 0.01 15.70
C LYS A 152 -17.80 -0.47 14.25
N MET A 153 -18.67 0.13 13.44
CA MET A 153 -18.66 -0.01 11.98
C MET A 153 -17.98 1.20 11.34
N LEU A 154 -17.03 0.94 10.46
CA LEU A 154 -16.22 1.91 9.71
C LEU A 154 -16.29 1.60 8.20
N PRO A 155 -15.94 2.55 7.31
CA PRO A 155 -15.86 2.29 5.87
C PRO A 155 -14.75 1.29 5.52
N CYS A 156 -13.58 1.43 6.16
CA CYS A 156 -12.46 0.51 6.07
C CYS A 156 -11.66 0.49 7.38
N GLY A 157 -10.80 -0.52 7.56
CA GLY A 157 -10.03 -0.69 8.80
C GLY A 157 -8.91 0.33 9.04
N LEU A 158 -8.68 1.26 8.10
CA LEU A 158 -7.62 2.27 8.17
C LEU A 158 -8.16 3.66 8.51
N MET A 159 -9.48 3.88 8.41
CA MET A 159 -10.13 5.15 8.73
C MET A 159 -10.58 5.19 10.19
N LYS A 160 -10.66 6.40 10.75
CA LYS A 160 -11.18 6.66 12.10
C LYS A 160 -12.62 7.18 12.09
N ALA A 161 -13.05 7.77 10.98
CA ALA A 161 -14.41 8.25 10.76
C ALA A 161 -14.83 8.02 9.29
N PRO A 162 -16.13 8.04 8.96
CA PRO A 162 -17.29 8.02 9.87
C PRO A 162 -17.41 6.72 10.67
N VAL A 163 -18.12 6.78 11.80
CA VAL A 163 -18.41 5.62 12.68
C VAL A 163 -19.91 5.44 12.87
N ALA A 164 -20.36 4.19 12.89
CA ALA A 164 -21.69 3.78 13.34
C ALA A 164 -21.60 2.61 14.33
N TYR A 165 -22.68 2.33 15.06
CA TYR A 165 -22.71 1.34 16.15
C TYR A 165 -23.85 0.33 15.94
N PRO A 166 -23.63 -0.74 15.16
CA PRO A 166 -24.67 -1.73 14.82
C PRO A 166 -25.35 -2.38 16.02
N LEU A 167 -24.64 -2.54 17.14
CA LEU A 167 -25.19 -3.12 18.37
C LEU A 167 -26.17 -2.19 19.09
N GLU A 168 -26.12 -0.89 18.81
CA GLU A 168 -27.01 0.12 19.41
C GLU A 168 -28.16 0.47 18.45
N THR A 169 -27.85 0.69 17.17
CA THR A 169 -28.82 1.21 16.19
C THR A 169 -29.39 0.15 15.26
N GLY A 170 -28.90 -1.09 15.32
CA GLY A 170 -29.17 -2.14 14.33
C GLY A 170 -28.22 -2.07 13.13
N PHE A 171 -28.01 -3.21 12.47
CA PHE A 171 -27.06 -3.34 11.36
C PHE A 171 -27.44 -2.47 10.16
N ASP A 172 -28.69 -2.53 9.69
CA ASP A 172 -29.12 -1.82 8.49
C ASP A 172 -28.99 -0.30 8.66
N ALA A 173 -29.43 0.25 9.79
CA ALA A 173 -29.31 1.68 10.08
C ALA A 173 -27.84 2.12 10.21
N ALA A 174 -27.00 1.30 10.83
CA ALA A 174 -25.57 1.59 10.91
C ALA A 174 -24.90 1.55 9.52
N TRP A 175 -25.28 0.59 8.69
CA TRP A 175 -24.76 0.46 7.33
C TRP A 175 -25.20 1.61 6.43
N ASP A 176 -26.48 2.00 6.47
CA ASP A 176 -27.00 3.16 5.73
C ASP A 176 -26.27 4.45 6.11
N ARG A 177 -26.01 4.65 7.41
CA ARG A 177 -25.22 5.78 7.89
C ARG A 177 -23.79 5.75 7.33
N ILE A 178 -23.13 4.61 7.32
CA ILE A 178 -21.78 4.49 6.76
C ILE A 178 -21.80 4.77 5.26
N ARG A 179 -22.77 4.24 4.52
CA ARG A 179 -22.92 4.52 3.08
C ARG A 179 -23.10 6.00 2.80
N GLU A 180 -24.03 6.66 3.49
CA GLU A 180 -24.29 8.09 3.35
C GLU A 180 -23.02 8.91 3.63
N LYS A 181 -22.38 8.67 4.78
CA LYS A 181 -21.22 9.47 5.20
C LYS A 181 -19.99 9.20 4.33
N SER A 182 -19.77 7.97 3.89
CA SER A 182 -18.69 7.64 2.95
C SER A 182 -18.90 8.25 1.57
N ALA A 183 -20.14 8.27 1.08
CA ALA A 183 -20.47 8.90 -0.20
C ALA A 183 -20.30 10.44 -0.17
N ALA A 184 -20.33 11.06 1.01
CA ALA A 184 -20.09 12.49 1.20
C ALA A 184 -18.61 12.88 1.24
N ILE A 185 -17.68 11.92 1.40
CA ILE A 185 -16.25 12.21 1.46
C ILE A 185 -15.75 12.67 0.08
N ARG A 186 -14.96 13.75 0.08
CA ARG A 186 -14.23 14.25 -1.09
C ARG A 186 -12.76 14.34 -0.74
N LEU A 187 -11.91 13.96 -1.69
CA LEU A 187 -10.48 14.17 -1.63
C LEU A 187 -10.15 15.63 -1.99
N PRO A 188 -8.92 16.11 -1.72
CA PRO A 188 -8.55 17.49 -1.98
C PRO A 188 -8.76 17.83 -3.46
N SER A 189 -9.38 18.98 -3.75
CA SER A 189 -9.69 19.39 -5.13
C SER A 189 -8.45 19.50 -6.01
N ALA A 190 -7.30 19.89 -5.44
CA ALA A 190 -6.02 19.90 -6.15
C ALA A 190 -5.60 18.52 -6.68
N CYS A 191 -6.07 17.43 -6.07
CA CYS A 191 -5.76 16.07 -6.49
C CYS A 191 -6.57 15.64 -7.72
N SER A 192 -7.80 16.16 -7.93
CA SER A 192 -8.63 15.74 -9.07
C SER A 192 -8.06 16.20 -10.41
N SER A 193 -7.39 17.36 -10.44
CA SER A 193 -6.72 17.91 -11.61
C SER A 193 -5.22 17.60 -11.69
N CYS A 194 -4.68 16.79 -10.78
CA CYS A 194 -3.25 16.50 -10.74
C CYS A 194 -2.83 15.59 -11.91
N ALA A 195 -1.80 16.00 -12.67
CA ALA A 195 -1.29 15.22 -13.81
C ALA A 195 -0.78 13.82 -13.42
N LYS A 196 -0.40 13.63 -12.16
CA LYS A 196 0.07 12.34 -11.61
C LYS A 196 -1.02 11.56 -10.87
N ARG A 197 -2.29 11.99 -10.94
CA ARG A 197 -3.41 11.36 -10.22
C ARG A 197 -3.53 9.86 -10.48
N ASN A 198 -3.30 9.42 -11.72
CA ASN A 198 -3.44 8.01 -12.12
C ASN A 198 -2.37 7.10 -11.50
N MET A 199 -1.19 7.63 -11.21
CA MET A 199 -0.08 6.89 -10.59
C MET A 199 0.02 7.12 -9.07
N CYS A 200 -0.77 8.04 -8.53
CA CYS A 200 -0.80 8.36 -7.10
C CYS A 200 -1.61 7.33 -6.30
N SER A 201 -1.11 6.96 -5.13
CA SER A 201 -1.77 6.03 -4.20
C SER A 201 -2.79 6.69 -3.26
N ILE A 202 -3.04 8.01 -3.40
CA ILE A 202 -3.94 8.75 -2.50
C ILE A 202 -5.32 8.09 -2.38
N CYS A 203 -5.78 7.97 -1.14
CA CYS A 203 -7.14 7.57 -0.79
C CYS A 203 -7.60 8.33 0.45
N ALA A 204 -8.90 8.22 0.80
CA ALA A 204 -9.47 8.94 1.94
C ALA A 204 -8.78 8.60 3.27
N ALA A 205 -8.41 7.32 3.47
CA ALA A 205 -7.70 6.89 4.67
C ALA A 205 -6.31 7.53 4.77
N ILE A 206 -5.56 7.57 3.66
CA ILE A 206 -4.25 8.22 3.59
C ILE A 206 -4.39 9.71 3.91
N SER A 207 -5.31 10.41 3.24
CA SER A 207 -5.56 11.83 3.47
C SER A 207 -5.87 12.12 4.94
N GLU A 208 -6.80 11.38 5.54
CA GLU A 208 -7.18 11.55 6.95
C GLU A 208 -5.99 11.30 7.88
N SER A 209 -5.18 10.27 7.59
CA SER A 209 -4.07 9.90 8.46
C SER A 209 -2.90 10.88 8.42
N GLU A 210 -2.60 11.43 7.24
CA GLU A 210 -1.47 12.35 7.03
C GLU A 210 -1.82 13.79 7.41
N THR A 211 -3.06 14.22 7.16
CA THR A 211 -3.45 15.63 7.30
C THR A 211 -4.49 15.88 8.39
N GLY A 212 -5.08 14.83 8.96
CA GLY A 212 -6.19 14.93 9.90
C GLY A 212 -7.57 15.15 9.25
N GLY A 213 -7.65 15.24 7.92
CA GLY A 213 -8.88 15.45 7.18
C GLY A 213 -8.80 15.04 5.71
N TYR A 214 -9.77 15.47 4.90
CA TYR A 214 -9.86 15.08 3.49
C TYR A 214 -9.59 16.23 2.50
N ASP A 215 -9.41 17.46 2.99
CA ASP A 215 -9.36 18.66 2.14
C ASP A 215 -7.94 19.13 1.80
N THR A 216 -6.92 18.60 2.47
CA THR A 216 -5.53 19.00 2.27
C THR A 216 -4.74 17.90 1.55
N PRO A 217 -4.00 18.23 0.47
CA PRO A 217 -3.10 17.27 -0.18
C PRO A 217 -2.03 16.76 0.80
N PRO A 218 -1.87 15.44 0.97
CA PRO A 218 -0.85 14.88 1.84
C PRO A 218 0.55 15.01 1.20
N GLU A 219 1.38 15.90 1.75
CA GLU A 219 2.72 16.25 1.23
C GLU A 219 3.60 15.01 0.99
N TYR A 220 3.71 14.11 1.97
CA TYR A 220 4.47 12.86 1.85
C TYR A 220 4.11 12.05 0.60
N VAL A 221 2.82 11.95 0.28
CA VAL A 221 2.34 11.14 -0.85
C VAL A 221 2.54 11.87 -2.17
N CYS A 222 2.43 13.19 -2.17
CA CYS A 222 2.77 14.02 -3.32
C CYS A 222 4.25 13.87 -3.68
N GLU A 223 5.14 14.03 -2.71
CA GLU A 223 6.59 13.85 -2.87
C GLU A 223 6.93 12.43 -3.34
N MET A 224 6.41 11.41 -2.65
CA MET A 224 6.64 10.00 -3.02
C MET A 224 6.17 9.71 -4.45
N THR A 225 5.03 10.27 -4.88
CA THR A 225 4.52 10.07 -6.25
C THR A 225 5.41 10.77 -7.29
N GLU A 226 5.92 11.96 -6.97
CA GLU A 226 6.88 12.68 -7.82
C GLU A 226 8.16 11.87 -8.00
N ASP A 227 8.70 11.34 -6.90
CA ASP A 227 9.92 10.55 -6.90
C ASP A 227 9.73 9.21 -7.60
N ILE A 228 8.61 8.51 -7.41
CA ILE A 228 8.30 7.29 -8.17
C ILE A 228 8.31 7.58 -9.67
N TYR A 229 7.69 8.69 -10.09
CA TYR A 229 7.68 9.10 -11.49
C TYR A 229 9.11 9.34 -11.99
N ARG A 230 9.87 10.19 -11.29
CA ARG A 230 11.26 10.54 -11.64
C ARG A 230 12.15 9.31 -11.74
N PHE A 231 12.23 8.51 -10.67
CA PHE A 231 13.09 7.33 -10.58
C PHE A 231 12.71 6.25 -11.59
N THR A 232 11.42 6.06 -11.88
CA THR A 232 10.99 5.12 -12.92
C THR A 232 11.50 5.54 -14.31
N LEU A 233 11.43 6.83 -14.64
CA LEU A 233 11.89 7.32 -15.93
C LEU A 233 13.41 7.30 -16.06
N GLU A 234 14.13 7.69 -15.01
CA GLU A 234 15.59 7.61 -14.96
C GLU A 234 16.09 6.17 -15.11
N GLU A 235 15.44 5.22 -14.42
CA GLU A 235 15.80 3.81 -14.51
C GLU A 235 15.47 3.22 -15.89
N ALA A 236 14.35 3.61 -16.49
CA ALA A 236 14.01 3.21 -17.86
C ALA A 236 15.02 3.76 -18.89
N GLU A 237 15.42 5.01 -18.75
CA GLU A 237 16.44 5.63 -19.60
C GLU A 237 17.80 4.93 -19.44
N ARG A 238 18.20 4.67 -18.20
CA ARG A 238 19.44 3.94 -17.90
C ARG A 238 19.46 2.52 -18.48
N ARG A 239 18.33 1.82 -18.44
CA ARG A 239 18.20 0.44 -18.95
C ARG A 239 18.04 0.36 -20.46
N PHE A 240 17.34 1.33 -21.06
CA PHE A 240 16.80 1.20 -22.42
C PHE A 240 17.10 2.36 -23.37
N GLY A 241 17.56 3.51 -22.87
CA GLY A 241 17.81 4.74 -23.63
C GLY A 241 18.91 4.63 -24.70
N GLY A 242 19.75 3.58 -24.62
CA GLY A 242 20.78 3.26 -25.62
C GLY A 242 20.38 2.21 -26.67
N LYS A 243 19.14 1.71 -26.69
CA LYS A 243 18.69 0.69 -27.67
C LYS A 243 17.71 1.31 -28.68
N ASN A 244 18.22 2.14 -29.56
CA ASN A 244 17.63 2.40 -30.88
C ASN A 244 18.67 1.97 -31.92
N ASP A 245 18.69 0.67 -32.23
CA ASP A 245 19.24 0.13 -33.48
C ASP A 245 18.06 -0.40 -34.32
#